data_AF-A0A958L8B5-F1
#
_entry.id   AF-A0A958L8B5-F1
#
_cell.length_a   1.000
_cell.length_b   1.000
_cell.length_c   1.000
_cell.angle_alpha   90.00
_cell.angle_beta   90.00
_cell.angle_gamma   90.00
#
_symmetry.space_group_name_H-M   'P 1'
#
loop_
_entity.id
_entity.type
_entity.pdbx_description
1 polymer ?
#
loop_
_entity_poly.entity_id
_entity_poly.type
_entity_poly.pdbx_seq_one_letter_code
_entity_poly.pdbx_strand_id
1 'polypeptide(L)'
;MKIISVYLLLCSLSGVSIIHAQTQVENDGQEIRTQVIEQEQVQEAIKKEKESANADLLKVEKLAESAERQAKRAESETEKALAEFLLTLQNYRTEISNIKLNKIKVIDSTIELMKEKTEALKSLENKFKYEKNNLTLNDLKVATSIWREIVDDTTANIFSEEIIEIKSPPQIPDSLDLKGDKFQDTKQNIKSSLAESLKEKVEIEQNIAKIKRAQRDVSARLLLNAGRVRANIMQALISSGQFSVWTFSSSTLEDYFREIKIVPHRFIAVLAEKYYDFRLLSQEGILGWFKIAKQLFILLFVLILPLILFGIFKAFSNKLENVRKQIFTSSQMDFKKRTKVALWIGRLNPYLPWLFAYLTVRISYSLLVGTLLEPITILLPYLKIYILYKGFLIFFSGTLAKVLLYKSLDRLKSKHLEVKGTAFRLSVLFFSEWAFLHAVEDAVRQALIYNIIFDAIFYFNIAIVAYESRKWKEDLRKLSEQWLGAKLLYWFNKISNPLFEYIVYTILFVGNIVFIFISWIFHWFSHFEIGKQISSEIFKRRLEDANENKEISTKVLDDSYKQLFLESKAISSSIRVSLSRSPFQKCVSIVEGWERDH
;
A
#
# COMPACT_ATOMS: atom_id res chain seq x y z
N MET A 1 -12.31 22.78 -8.35
CA MET A 1 -13.44 21.82 -8.29
C MET A 1 -13.42 20.65 -9.29
N LYS A 2 -12.62 20.63 -10.38
CA LYS A 2 -12.53 19.44 -11.28
C LYS A 2 -11.22 18.64 -11.20
N ILE A 3 -10.22 19.09 -10.42
CA ILE A 3 -9.13 18.23 -9.90
C ILE A 3 -9.75 17.09 -9.05
N ILE A 4 -10.91 17.35 -8.45
CA ILE A 4 -11.75 16.37 -7.76
C ILE A 4 -12.20 15.23 -8.71
N SER A 5 -12.28 15.40 -10.03
CA SER A 5 -12.73 14.32 -10.92
C SER A 5 -11.65 13.27 -11.20
N VAL A 6 -10.38 13.66 -11.23
CA VAL A 6 -9.25 12.72 -11.32
C VAL A 6 -8.99 12.12 -9.93
N TYR A 7 -9.15 12.91 -8.87
CA TYR A 7 -9.17 12.44 -7.49
C TYR A 7 -10.32 11.46 -7.23
N LEU A 8 -11.52 11.68 -7.81
CA LEU A 8 -12.68 10.78 -7.72
C LEU A 8 -12.51 9.51 -8.55
N LEU A 9 -11.74 9.54 -9.64
CA LEU A 9 -11.40 8.35 -10.40
C LEU A 9 -10.36 7.50 -9.66
N LEU A 10 -9.37 8.14 -9.03
CA LEU A 10 -8.46 7.52 -8.05
C LEU A 10 -9.21 7.04 -6.80
N CYS A 11 -10.23 7.76 -6.32
CA CYS A 11 -11.09 7.34 -5.21
C CYS A 11 -12.09 6.25 -5.63
N SER A 12 -12.51 6.15 -6.89
CA SER A 12 -13.31 5.02 -7.36
C SER A 12 -12.48 3.73 -7.45
N LEU A 13 -11.17 3.85 -7.72
CA LEU A 13 -10.21 2.77 -7.50
C LEU A 13 -10.01 2.48 -6.00
N SER A 14 -10.18 3.48 -5.12
CA SER A 14 -10.27 3.30 -3.65
C SER A 14 -11.59 2.68 -3.17
N GLY A 15 -12.60 2.46 -4.03
CA GLY A 15 -13.75 1.61 -3.69
C GLY A 15 -13.32 0.17 -3.37
N VAL A 16 -12.21 -0.29 -3.98
CA VAL A 16 -11.51 -1.52 -3.60
C VAL A 16 -10.84 -1.36 -2.23
N SER A 17 -10.33 -0.16 -1.89
CA SER A 17 -9.83 0.15 -0.53
C SER A 17 -10.92 0.17 0.52
N ILE A 18 -12.20 0.44 0.22
CA ILE A 18 -13.26 0.38 1.23
C ILE A 18 -13.55 -1.06 1.64
N ILE A 19 -13.67 -1.97 0.67
CA ILE A 19 -13.82 -3.40 0.95
C ILE A 19 -12.55 -3.94 1.62
N HIS A 20 -11.36 -3.56 1.14
CA HIS A 20 -10.10 -3.96 1.75
C HIS A 20 -9.95 -3.41 3.17
N ALA A 21 -10.35 -2.15 3.42
CA ALA A 21 -10.34 -1.55 4.74
C ALA A 21 -11.34 -2.22 5.68
N GLN A 22 -12.51 -2.66 5.22
CA GLN A 22 -13.43 -3.43 6.05
C GLN A 22 -12.86 -4.82 6.41
N THR A 23 -12.28 -5.53 5.44
CA THR A 23 -11.65 -6.85 5.71
C THR A 23 -10.42 -6.70 6.61
N GLN A 24 -9.65 -5.63 6.42
CA GLN A 24 -8.47 -5.32 7.22
C GLN A 24 -8.86 -4.94 8.65
N VAL A 25 -9.91 -4.13 8.84
CA VAL A 25 -10.44 -3.79 10.18
C VAL A 25 -11.01 -5.01 10.93
N GLU A 26 -11.55 -5.99 10.22
CA GLU A 26 -11.98 -7.26 10.85
C GLU A 26 -10.80 -8.14 11.27
N ASN A 27 -9.80 -8.28 10.41
CA ASN A 27 -8.56 -9.00 10.74
C ASN A 27 -7.80 -8.30 11.89
N ASP A 28 -7.75 -6.96 11.87
CA ASP A 28 -7.09 -6.13 12.86
C ASP A 28 -7.68 -6.33 14.27
N GLY A 29 -9.02 -6.36 14.37
CA GLY A 29 -9.70 -6.60 15.64
C GLY A 29 -9.55 -8.05 16.15
N GLN A 30 -9.26 -9.01 15.27
CA GLN A 30 -8.89 -10.37 15.67
C GLN A 30 -7.47 -10.40 16.24
N GLU A 31 -6.51 -9.66 15.66
CA GLU A 31 -5.13 -9.58 16.17
C GLU A 31 -5.05 -9.06 17.60
N ILE A 32 -5.75 -7.96 17.95
CA ILE A 32 -5.72 -7.45 19.34
C ILE A 32 -6.32 -8.47 20.31
N ARG A 33 -7.36 -9.21 19.89
CA ARG A 33 -7.95 -10.27 20.72
C ARG A 33 -6.98 -11.43 20.93
N THR A 34 -6.30 -11.87 19.87
CA THR A 34 -5.28 -12.91 19.95
C THR A 34 -4.13 -12.47 20.86
N GLN A 35 -3.68 -11.22 20.74
CA GLN A 35 -2.64 -10.66 21.60
C GLN A 35 -3.04 -10.66 23.08
N VAL A 36 -4.29 -10.32 23.42
CA VAL A 36 -4.77 -10.39 24.81
C VAL A 36 -4.72 -11.83 25.34
N ILE A 37 -5.15 -12.81 24.55
CA ILE A 37 -5.11 -14.23 24.94
C ILE A 37 -3.67 -14.69 25.16
N GLU A 38 -2.75 -14.31 24.27
CA GLU A 38 -1.33 -14.63 24.40
C GLU A 38 -0.70 -13.96 25.64
N GLN A 39 -1.02 -12.69 25.90
CA GLN A 39 -0.57 -11.99 27.11
C GLN A 39 -1.06 -12.69 28.37
N GLU A 40 -2.30 -13.19 28.39
CA GLU A 40 -2.85 -13.98 29.50
C GLU A 40 -2.10 -15.31 29.69
N GLN A 41 -1.78 -16.02 28.61
CA GLN A 41 -0.99 -17.25 28.67
C GLN A 41 0.44 -17.00 29.19
N VAL A 42 1.08 -15.92 28.74
CA VAL A 42 2.40 -15.51 29.23
C VAL A 42 2.33 -15.15 30.71
N GLN A 43 1.30 -14.41 31.14
CA GLN A 43 1.09 -14.05 32.54
C GLN A 43 0.86 -15.30 33.41
N GLU A 44 0.08 -16.27 32.95
CA GLU A 44 -0.13 -17.54 33.65
C GLU A 44 1.18 -18.34 33.78
N ALA A 45 1.98 -18.38 32.71
CA ALA A 45 3.29 -19.03 32.73
C ALA A 45 4.26 -18.35 33.72
N ILE A 46 4.27 -17.02 33.77
CA ILE A 46 5.07 -16.24 34.72
C ILE A 46 4.62 -16.47 36.15
N LYS A 47 3.30 -16.54 36.39
CA LYS A 47 2.75 -16.83 37.71
C LYS A 47 3.17 -18.22 38.21
N LYS A 48 3.08 -19.24 37.36
CA LYS A 48 3.56 -20.60 37.68
C LYS A 48 5.07 -20.61 37.97
N GLU A 49 5.86 -19.90 37.18
CA GLU A 49 7.30 -19.81 37.40
C GLU A 49 7.65 -19.06 38.69
N LYS A 50 6.88 -18.01 39.04
CA LYS A 50 7.00 -17.26 40.29
C LYS A 50 6.69 -18.11 41.50
N GLU A 51 5.65 -18.95 41.43
CA GLU A 51 5.30 -19.92 42.46
C GLU A 51 6.41 -20.97 42.63
N SER A 52 6.93 -21.52 41.52
CA SER A 52 8.08 -22.44 41.55
C SER A 52 9.33 -21.80 42.16
N ALA A 53 9.67 -20.58 41.73
CA ALA A 53 10.84 -19.85 42.23
C ALA A 53 10.75 -19.54 43.73
N ASN A 54 9.55 -19.22 44.25
CA ASN A 54 9.33 -19.07 45.69
C ASN A 54 9.52 -20.41 46.43
N ALA A 55 9.00 -21.51 45.89
CA ALA A 55 9.15 -22.82 46.50
C ALA A 55 10.63 -23.27 46.53
N ASP A 56 11.38 -22.98 45.48
CA ASP A 56 12.80 -23.30 45.39
C ASP A 56 13.63 -22.42 46.35
N LEU A 57 13.31 -21.12 46.45
CA LEU A 57 13.93 -20.24 47.44
C LEU A 57 13.74 -20.78 48.87
N LEU A 58 12.52 -21.15 49.25
CA LEU A 58 12.22 -21.72 50.57
C LEU A 58 12.96 -23.04 50.84
N LYS A 59 13.17 -23.88 49.82
CA LYS A 59 13.97 -25.12 49.96
C LYS A 59 15.43 -24.78 50.21
N VAL A 60 16.01 -23.86 49.43
CA VAL A 60 17.41 -23.47 49.54
C VAL A 60 17.68 -22.75 50.87
N GLU A 61 16.77 -21.91 51.35
CA GLU A 61 16.87 -21.27 52.67
C GLU A 61 16.92 -22.31 53.81
N LYS A 62 16.08 -23.34 53.75
CA LYS A 62 16.13 -24.44 54.73
C LYS A 62 17.45 -25.21 54.68
N LEU A 63 18.00 -25.43 53.48
CA LEU A 63 19.31 -26.05 53.30
C LEU A 63 20.43 -25.16 53.87
N ALA A 64 20.39 -23.84 53.63
CA ALA A 64 21.32 -22.89 54.21
C ALA A 64 21.27 -22.87 55.74
N GLU A 65 20.07 -22.86 56.35
CA GLU A 65 19.91 -22.95 57.81
C GLU A 65 20.48 -24.27 58.36
N SER A 66 20.26 -25.38 57.66
CA SER A 66 20.81 -26.69 58.06
C SER A 66 22.35 -26.71 57.98
N ALA A 67 22.91 -26.09 56.95
CA ALA A 67 24.35 -25.95 56.75
C ALA A 67 24.97 -25.06 57.84
N GLU A 68 24.29 -23.98 58.22
CA GLU A 68 24.72 -23.11 59.31
C GLU A 68 24.73 -23.84 60.66
N ARG A 69 23.71 -24.69 60.92
CA ARG A 69 23.68 -25.54 62.13
C ARG A 69 24.80 -26.57 62.12
N GLN A 70 25.16 -27.13 60.96
CA GLN A 70 26.30 -28.05 60.83
C GLN A 70 27.63 -27.32 61.08
N ALA A 71 27.80 -26.12 60.52
CA ALA A 71 29.00 -25.31 60.75
C ALA A 71 29.19 -24.92 62.23
N LYS A 72 28.10 -24.64 62.95
CA LYS A 72 28.13 -24.34 64.40
C LYS A 72 28.41 -25.56 65.29
N ARG A 73 28.18 -26.78 64.79
CA ARG A 73 28.37 -28.04 65.53
C ARG A 73 29.67 -28.76 65.20
N ALA A 74 30.43 -28.28 64.22
CA ALA A 74 31.68 -28.90 63.80
C ALA A 74 32.75 -28.80 64.92
N GLU A 75 33.30 -29.94 65.32
CA GLU A 75 34.29 -30.03 66.41
C GLU A 75 35.72 -29.98 65.90
N SER A 76 35.97 -30.44 64.66
CA SER A 76 37.31 -30.42 64.03
C SER A 76 37.50 -29.26 63.05
N GLU A 77 38.73 -28.77 62.95
CA GLU A 77 39.08 -27.65 62.06
C GLU A 77 38.78 -27.96 60.57
N THR A 78 38.97 -29.23 60.15
CA THR A 78 38.64 -29.70 58.80
C THR A 78 37.14 -29.81 58.54
N GLU A 79 36.36 -30.24 59.54
CA GLU A 79 34.90 -30.33 59.44
C GLU A 79 34.27 -28.93 59.42
N LYS A 80 34.85 -28.00 60.18
CA LYS A 80 34.45 -26.59 60.17
C LYS A 80 34.69 -25.96 58.80
N ALA A 81 35.86 -26.19 58.19
CA ALA A 81 36.16 -25.70 56.83
C ALA A 81 35.22 -26.28 55.75
N LEU A 82 34.88 -27.57 55.83
CA LEU A 82 33.92 -28.21 54.93
C LEU A 82 32.50 -27.66 55.09
N ALA A 83 32.06 -27.48 56.34
CA ALA A 83 30.74 -26.94 56.64
C ALA A 83 30.61 -25.45 56.27
N GLU A 84 31.67 -24.64 56.45
CA GLU A 84 31.74 -23.26 55.99
C GLU A 84 31.70 -23.14 54.46
N PHE A 85 32.36 -24.05 53.73
CA PHE A 85 32.25 -24.10 52.27
C PHE A 85 30.83 -24.48 51.81
N LEU A 86 30.22 -25.47 52.48
CA LEU A 86 28.84 -25.86 52.19
C LEU A 86 27.88 -24.70 52.46
N LEU A 87 28.05 -23.98 53.57
CA LEU A 87 27.28 -22.76 53.87
C LEU A 87 27.47 -21.68 52.80
N THR A 88 28.70 -21.44 52.34
CA THR A 88 29.00 -20.49 51.27
C THR A 88 28.29 -20.87 49.97
N LEU A 89 28.27 -22.17 49.64
CA LEU A 89 27.58 -22.70 48.46
C LEU A 89 26.06 -22.56 48.57
N GLN A 90 25.46 -22.84 49.73
CA GLN A 90 24.02 -22.66 49.94
C GLN A 90 23.64 -21.18 49.89
N ASN A 91 24.44 -20.28 50.48
CA ASN A 91 24.23 -18.84 50.38
C ASN A 91 24.28 -18.35 48.93
N TYR A 92 25.19 -18.90 48.12
CA TYR A 92 25.24 -18.63 46.69
C TYR A 92 23.97 -19.10 45.96
N ARG A 93 23.45 -20.30 46.26
CA ARG A 93 22.16 -20.76 45.72
C ARG A 93 21.01 -19.84 46.14
N THR A 94 21.00 -19.36 47.38
CA THR A 94 19.99 -18.39 47.87
C THR A 94 20.09 -17.07 47.10
N GLU A 95 21.31 -16.57 46.85
CA GLU A 95 21.55 -15.36 46.05
C GLU A 95 21.01 -15.52 44.63
N ILE A 96 21.29 -16.63 43.94
CA ILE A 96 20.77 -16.85 42.58
C ILE A 96 19.25 -16.97 42.57
N SER A 97 18.66 -17.71 43.51
CA SER A 97 17.20 -17.83 43.62
C SER A 97 16.53 -16.47 43.87
N ASN A 98 17.14 -15.61 44.68
CA ASN A 98 16.69 -14.23 44.86
C ASN A 98 16.81 -13.40 43.58
N ILE A 99 17.92 -13.54 42.82
CA ILE A 99 18.08 -12.88 41.52
C ILE A 99 16.98 -13.33 40.55
N LYS A 100 16.71 -14.64 40.46
CA LYS A 100 15.63 -15.23 39.64
C LYS A 100 14.29 -14.59 40.01
N LEU A 101 13.94 -14.60 41.29
CA LEU A 101 12.67 -14.09 41.79
C LEU A 101 12.50 -12.59 41.52
N ASN A 102 13.54 -11.79 41.75
CA ASN A 102 13.51 -10.35 41.50
C ASN A 102 13.33 -10.05 40.00
N LYS A 103 14.04 -10.77 39.12
CA LYS A 103 13.85 -10.61 37.67
C LYS A 103 12.46 -11.03 37.22
N ILE A 104 11.91 -12.13 37.75
CA ILE A 104 10.52 -12.55 37.47
C ILE A 104 9.54 -11.45 37.89
N LYS A 105 9.69 -10.88 39.10
CA LYS A 105 8.81 -9.80 39.59
C LYS A 105 8.84 -8.55 38.70
N VAL A 106 10.03 -8.14 38.23
CA VAL A 106 10.17 -6.98 37.33
C VAL A 106 9.50 -7.25 35.98
N ILE A 107 9.60 -8.47 35.45
CA ILE A 107 8.98 -8.81 34.17
C ILE A 107 7.45 -8.94 34.33
N ASP A 108 6.98 -9.53 35.43
CA ASP A 108 5.56 -9.64 35.79
C ASP A 108 4.89 -8.26 35.82
N SER A 109 5.47 -7.29 36.54
CA SER A 109 4.94 -5.93 36.59
C SER A 109 4.99 -5.22 35.23
N THR A 110 6.02 -5.49 34.42
CA THR A 110 6.12 -4.90 33.08
C THR A 110 5.03 -5.46 32.15
N ILE A 111 4.72 -6.75 32.24
CA ILE A 111 3.68 -7.39 31.42
C ILE A 111 2.28 -6.95 31.87
N GLU A 112 2.05 -6.74 33.16
CA GLU A 112 0.81 -6.15 33.65
C GLU A 112 0.59 -4.75 33.07
N LEU A 113 1.61 -3.88 33.10
CA LEU A 113 1.55 -2.55 32.47
C LEU A 113 1.30 -2.63 30.95
N MET A 114 1.89 -3.62 30.26
CA MET A 114 1.63 -3.85 28.83
C MET A 114 0.20 -4.32 28.58
N LYS A 115 -0.37 -5.13 29.47
CA LYS A 115 -1.76 -5.60 29.39
C LYS A 115 -2.76 -4.45 29.54
N GLU A 116 -2.56 -3.59 30.55
CA GLU A 116 -3.38 -2.38 30.74
C GLU A 116 -3.38 -1.50 29.48
N LYS A 117 -2.21 -1.33 28.86
CA LYS A 117 -2.08 -0.59 27.59
C LYS A 117 -2.81 -1.29 26.44
N THR A 118 -2.71 -2.61 26.32
CA THR A 118 -3.46 -3.38 25.30
C THR A 118 -4.96 -3.22 25.49
N GLU A 119 -5.46 -3.29 26.72
CA GLU A 119 -6.89 -3.14 27.01
C GLU A 119 -7.38 -1.72 26.69
N ALA A 120 -6.60 -0.70 27.03
CA ALA A 120 -6.89 0.68 26.65
C ALA A 120 -6.93 0.84 25.12
N LEU A 121 -5.98 0.28 24.38
CA LEU A 121 -5.98 0.30 22.91
C LEU A 121 -7.17 -0.47 22.32
N LYS A 122 -7.54 -1.61 22.90
CA LYS A 122 -8.71 -2.40 22.50
C LYS A 122 -10.01 -1.61 22.68
N SER A 123 -10.12 -0.84 23.77
CA SER A 123 -11.29 0.02 24.01
C SER A 123 -11.42 1.10 22.93
N LEU A 124 -10.29 1.71 22.54
CA LEU A 124 -10.22 2.71 21.48
C LEU A 124 -10.49 2.11 20.10
N GLU A 125 -9.98 0.91 19.81
CA GLU A 125 -10.25 0.20 18.55
C GLU A 125 -11.72 -0.19 18.43
N ASN A 126 -12.34 -0.67 19.51
CA ASN A 126 -13.78 -0.94 19.55
C ASN A 126 -14.59 0.34 19.31
N LYS A 127 -14.21 1.46 19.96
CA LYS A 127 -14.85 2.75 19.73
C LYS A 127 -14.71 3.20 18.27
N PHE A 128 -13.54 3.02 17.67
CA PHE A 128 -13.33 3.28 16.24
C PHE A 128 -14.23 2.40 15.34
N LYS A 129 -14.41 1.13 15.69
CA LYS A 129 -15.22 0.17 14.90
C LYS A 129 -16.72 0.43 14.99
N TYR A 130 -17.24 0.70 16.18
CA TYR A 130 -18.69 0.82 16.43
C TYR A 130 -19.18 2.27 16.44
N GLU A 131 -18.33 3.23 16.78
CA GLU A 131 -18.70 4.63 17.01
C GLU A 131 -17.80 5.60 16.23
N LYS A 132 -17.46 5.28 14.97
CA LYS A 132 -16.54 6.07 14.13
C LYS A 132 -16.84 7.57 14.10
N ASN A 133 -18.12 7.96 14.12
CA ASN A 133 -18.55 9.35 14.08
C ASN A 133 -18.42 10.09 15.44
N ASN A 134 -18.26 9.36 16.55
CA ASN A 134 -18.14 9.91 17.91
C ASN A 134 -16.67 9.96 18.38
N LEU A 135 -15.71 9.71 17.49
CA LEU A 135 -14.29 9.85 17.81
C LEU A 135 -13.95 11.32 18.08
N THR A 136 -13.17 11.55 19.12
CA THR A 136 -12.77 12.87 19.60
C THR A 136 -11.25 13.03 19.54
N LEU A 137 -10.78 14.28 19.59
CA LEU A 137 -9.36 14.59 19.79
C LEU A 137 -8.80 13.99 21.10
N ASN A 138 -9.65 13.76 22.11
CA ASN A 138 -9.22 13.16 23.36
C ASN A 138 -8.83 11.69 23.15
N ASP A 139 -9.59 10.95 22.34
CA ASP A 139 -9.27 9.56 21.98
C ASP A 139 -7.91 9.48 21.26
N LEU A 140 -7.63 10.44 20.36
CA LEU A 140 -6.33 10.55 19.70
C LEU A 140 -5.20 10.87 20.70
N LYS A 141 -5.44 11.74 21.69
CA LYS A 141 -4.45 12.05 22.73
C LYS A 141 -4.10 10.82 23.57
N VAL A 142 -5.10 10.03 23.96
CA VAL A 142 -4.89 8.78 24.71
C VAL A 142 -4.07 7.79 23.87
N ALA A 143 -4.47 7.55 22.60
CA ALA A 143 -3.73 6.68 21.70
C ALA A 143 -2.28 7.15 21.48
N THR A 144 -2.08 8.46 21.36
CA THR A 144 -0.75 9.06 21.17
C THR A 144 0.11 8.95 22.43
N SER A 145 -0.46 9.12 23.63
CA SER A 145 0.26 8.92 24.89
C SER A 145 0.77 7.50 25.03
N ILE A 146 -0.12 6.51 24.83
CA ILE A 146 0.23 5.08 24.89
C ILE A 146 1.34 4.77 23.87
N TRP A 147 1.19 5.26 22.64
CA TRP A 147 2.19 5.07 21.58
C TRP A 147 3.54 5.68 21.94
N ARG A 148 3.60 6.90 22.49
CA ARG A 148 4.85 7.55 22.90
C ARG A 148 5.60 6.71 23.93
N GLU A 149 4.90 6.27 24.97
CA GLU A 149 5.49 5.45 26.03
C GLU A 149 6.05 4.14 25.49
N ILE A 150 5.30 3.45 24.60
CA ILE A 150 5.76 2.18 24.02
C ILE A 150 6.95 2.41 23.09
N VAL A 151 6.97 3.49 22.30
CA VAL A 151 8.10 3.82 21.43
C VAL A 151 9.35 4.10 22.24
N ASP A 152 9.22 4.92 23.28
CA ASP A 152 10.35 5.31 24.12
C ASP A 152 10.91 4.07 24.86
N ASP A 153 10.04 3.23 25.45
CA ASP A 153 10.40 1.95 26.07
C ASP A 153 11.05 0.97 25.08
N THR A 154 10.46 0.82 23.89
CA THR A 154 10.97 -0.06 22.84
C THR A 154 12.37 0.35 22.37
N THR A 155 12.56 1.66 22.12
CA THR A 155 13.84 2.16 21.63
C THR A 155 14.94 2.07 22.68
N ALA A 156 14.59 2.09 23.97
CA ALA A 156 15.53 1.88 25.07
C ALA A 156 15.85 0.39 25.30
N ASN A 157 14.85 -0.49 25.24
CA ASN A 157 14.94 -1.81 25.87
C ASN A 157 14.94 -3.02 24.90
N ILE A 158 14.43 -2.91 23.66
CA ILE A 158 14.36 -4.09 22.76
C ILE A 158 15.75 -4.63 22.40
N PHE A 159 16.74 -3.74 22.25
CA PHE A 159 18.10 -4.10 21.80
C PHE A 159 19.14 -4.08 22.91
N SER A 160 18.80 -3.64 24.13
CA SER A 160 19.69 -3.81 25.27
C SER A 160 19.75 -5.30 25.62
N GLU A 161 20.78 -5.99 25.11
CA GLU A 161 21.26 -7.24 25.69
C GLU A 161 21.86 -6.91 27.05
N GLU A 162 20.99 -6.65 28.03
CA GLU A 162 21.39 -6.76 29.43
C GLU A 162 21.76 -8.24 29.62
N ILE A 163 23.06 -8.53 29.50
CA ILE A 163 23.66 -9.82 29.81
C ILE A 163 23.52 -9.96 31.32
N ILE A 164 22.71 -10.94 31.75
CA ILE A 164 22.58 -11.23 33.16
C ILE A 164 23.82 -12.03 33.54
N GLU A 165 24.82 -11.33 34.05
CA GLU A 165 26.06 -11.97 34.50
C GLU A 165 25.82 -12.56 35.89
N ILE A 166 25.33 -13.80 35.93
CA ILE A 166 25.27 -14.57 37.18
C ILE A 166 26.71 -14.97 37.51
N LYS A 167 27.21 -14.60 38.69
CA LYS A 167 28.55 -14.98 39.17
C LYS A 167 28.73 -16.49 39.07
N SER A 168 29.98 -16.96 38.92
CA SER A 168 30.26 -18.40 38.97
C SER A 168 30.18 -18.91 40.40
N PRO A 169 29.81 -20.20 40.61
CA PRO A 169 29.82 -20.79 41.95
C PRO A 169 31.21 -20.73 42.57
N PRO A 170 31.32 -20.68 43.91
CA PRO A 170 32.58 -20.70 44.60
C PRO A 170 33.39 -21.96 44.22
N GLN A 171 34.68 -21.78 43.92
CA GLN A 171 35.58 -22.90 43.63
C GLN A 171 35.99 -23.60 44.92
N ILE A 172 36.14 -24.92 44.87
CA ILE A 172 36.65 -25.70 46.01
C ILE A 172 38.11 -25.26 46.24
N PRO A 173 38.47 -24.78 47.44
CA PRO A 173 39.85 -24.40 47.76
C PRO A 173 40.80 -25.60 47.60
N ASP A 174 41.97 -25.39 47.01
CA ASP A 174 43.00 -26.44 46.85
C ASP A 174 43.44 -27.02 48.21
N SER A 175 43.31 -26.26 49.29
CA SER A 175 43.59 -26.67 50.68
C SER A 175 42.59 -27.69 51.25
N LEU A 176 41.46 -27.93 50.58
CA LEU A 176 40.43 -28.90 50.97
C LEU A 176 40.59 -30.26 50.28
N ASP A 177 41.68 -30.50 49.54
CA ASP A 177 42.01 -31.81 48.97
C ASP A 177 42.61 -32.76 50.02
N LEU A 178 41.83 -33.03 51.06
CA LEU A 178 42.19 -33.90 52.16
C LEU A 178 42.12 -35.37 51.71
N LYS A 179 43.27 -36.07 51.77
CA LYS A 179 43.41 -37.51 51.55
C LYS A 179 42.97 -38.26 52.83
N GLY A 180 41.71 -38.69 52.92
CA GLY A 180 41.24 -39.53 54.03
C GLY A 180 39.77 -39.96 53.93
N ASP A 181 39.45 -41.19 54.33
CA ASP A 181 38.12 -41.81 54.21
C ASP A 181 37.05 -41.23 55.16
N LYS A 182 37.46 -40.51 56.22
CA LYS A 182 36.57 -40.10 57.32
C LYS A 182 35.51 -39.05 56.93
N PHE A 183 35.65 -38.39 55.78
CA PHE A 183 34.77 -37.31 55.32
C PHE A 183 34.24 -37.52 53.88
N GLN A 184 34.22 -38.77 53.39
CA GLN A 184 33.76 -39.07 52.03
C GLN A 184 32.32 -38.59 51.77
N ASP A 185 31.39 -38.80 52.70
CA ASP A 185 29.99 -38.39 52.55
C ASP A 185 29.83 -36.87 52.42
N THR A 186 30.56 -36.10 53.23
CA THR A 186 30.53 -34.63 53.16
C THR A 186 31.16 -34.12 51.86
N LYS A 187 32.24 -34.78 51.37
CA LYS A 187 32.86 -34.46 50.08
C LYS A 187 31.94 -34.80 48.90
N GLN A 188 31.22 -35.93 48.98
CA GLN A 188 30.20 -36.33 48.02
C GLN A 188 29.06 -35.30 47.98
N ASN A 189 28.58 -34.86 49.15
CA ASN A 189 27.52 -33.84 49.29
C ASN A 189 27.94 -32.47 48.74
N ILE A 190 29.20 -32.06 48.93
CA ILE A 190 29.73 -30.82 48.35
C ILE A 190 29.81 -30.92 46.83
N LYS A 191 30.32 -32.04 46.29
CA LYS A 191 30.39 -32.26 44.84
C LYS A 191 29.00 -32.29 44.19
N SER A 192 28.03 -32.97 44.81
CA SER A 192 26.66 -33.01 44.32
C SER A 192 26.01 -31.63 44.39
N SER A 193 26.17 -30.90 45.50
CA SER A 193 25.63 -29.54 45.65
C SER A 193 26.25 -28.55 44.65
N LEU A 194 27.54 -28.71 44.31
CA LEU A 194 28.22 -27.86 43.32
C LEU A 194 27.71 -28.17 41.91
N ALA A 195 27.55 -29.45 41.57
CA ALA A 195 26.95 -29.88 40.30
C ALA A 195 25.49 -29.40 40.17
N GLU A 196 24.70 -29.48 41.24
CA GLU A 196 23.36 -28.91 41.31
C GLU A 196 23.37 -27.39 41.10
N SER A 197 24.26 -26.67 41.79
CA SER A 197 24.36 -25.20 41.67
C SER A 197 24.71 -24.74 40.25
N LEU A 198 25.59 -25.49 39.55
CA LEU A 198 25.91 -25.24 38.14
C LEU A 198 24.70 -25.49 37.23
N LYS A 199 23.96 -26.57 37.49
CA LYS A 199 22.74 -26.90 36.74
C LYS A 199 21.65 -25.84 36.96
N GLU A 200 21.43 -25.43 38.21
CA GLU A 200 20.49 -24.38 38.59
C GLU A 200 20.83 -23.05 37.94
N LYS A 201 22.12 -22.66 37.91
CA LYS A 201 22.56 -21.46 37.20
C LYS A 201 22.12 -21.48 35.74
N VAL A 202 22.44 -22.55 35.01
CA VAL A 202 22.10 -22.68 33.59
C VAL A 202 20.58 -22.67 33.38
N GLU A 203 19.83 -23.37 34.22
CA GLU A 203 18.37 -23.40 34.15
C GLU A 203 17.76 -22.01 34.40
N ILE A 204 18.29 -21.25 35.35
CA ILE A 204 17.84 -19.90 35.67
C ILE A 204 18.15 -18.94 34.52
N GLU A 205 19.35 -19.00 33.94
CA GLU A 205 19.69 -18.22 32.75
C GLU A 205 18.75 -18.53 31.58
N GLN A 206 18.44 -19.81 31.35
CA GLN A 206 17.50 -20.23 30.32
C GLN A 206 16.07 -19.75 30.58
N ASN A 207 15.58 -19.85 31.81
CA ASN A 207 14.23 -19.41 32.18
C ASN A 207 14.11 -17.88 32.08
N ILE A 208 15.08 -17.12 32.57
CA ILE A 208 15.05 -15.66 32.42
C ILE A 208 15.14 -15.27 30.95
N ALA A 209 15.99 -15.92 30.15
CA ALA A 209 16.06 -15.68 28.72
C ALA A 209 14.73 -16.00 28.01
N LYS A 210 14.02 -17.06 28.43
CA LYS A 210 12.70 -17.43 27.91
C LYS A 210 11.66 -16.35 28.23
N ILE A 211 11.59 -15.89 29.47
CA ILE A 211 10.63 -14.87 29.91
C ILE A 211 10.92 -13.51 29.24
N LYS A 212 12.20 -13.10 29.18
CA LYS A 212 12.62 -11.86 28.49
C LYS A 212 12.28 -11.88 27.00
N ARG A 213 12.36 -13.04 26.34
CA ARG A 213 11.89 -13.20 24.95
C ARG A 213 10.38 -13.02 24.84
N ALA A 214 9.59 -13.59 25.75
CA ALA A 214 8.14 -13.40 25.76
C ALA A 214 7.77 -11.93 25.96
N GLN A 215 8.46 -11.22 26.86
CA GLN A 215 8.29 -9.78 27.06
C GLN A 215 8.58 -8.99 25.76
N ARG A 216 9.66 -9.31 25.05
CA ARG A 216 10.01 -8.66 23.77
C ARG A 216 8.95 -8.89 22.69
N ASP A 217 8.39 -10.09 22.61
CA ASP A 217 7.30 -10.41 21.68
C ASP A 217 6.04 -9.59 21.99
N VAL A 218 5.62 -9.57 23.26
CA VAL A 218 4.49 -8.75 23.71
C VAL A 218 4.72 -7.27 23.40
N SER A 219 5.92 -6.74 23.66
CA SER A 219 6.30 -5.36 23.36
C SER A 219 6.27 -5.06 21.86
N ALA A 220 6.76 -5.98 21.03
CA ALA A 220 6.79 -5.82 19.57
C ALA A 220 5.37 -5.75 18.99
N ARG A 221 4.47 -6.65 19.41
CA ARG A 221 3.06 -6.64 19.00
C ARG A 221 2.35 -5.37 19.50
N LEU A 222 2.58 -4.98 20.75
CA LEU A 222 2.00 -3.78 21.34
C LEU A 222 2.44 -2.50 20.60
N LEU A 223 3.71 -2.42 20.19
CA LEU A 223 4.22 -1.32 19.36
C LEU A 223 3.48 -1.24 18.02
N LEU A 224 3.30 -2.37 17.34
CA LEU A 224 2.61 -2.43 16.05
C LEU A 224 1.15 -1.98 16.21
N ASN A 225 0.45 -2.46 17.23
CA ASN A 225 -0.96 -2.16 17.50
C ASN A 225 -1.19 -0.72 17.96
N ALA A 226 -0.36 -0.19 18.86
CA ALA A 226 -0.46 1.21 19.28
C ALA A 226 -0.30 2.17 18.09
N GLY A 227 0.69 1.90 17.22
CA GLY A 227 0.88 2.67 16.00
C GLY A 227 -0.31 2.56 15.03
N ARG A 228 -0.95 1.38 14.94
CA ARG A 228 -2.14 1.16 14.11
C ARG A 228 -3.33 1.96 14.60
N VAL A 229 -3.70 1.78 15.87
CA VAL A 229 -4.87 2.42 16.48
C VAL A 229 -4.74 3.95 16.41
N ARG A 230 -3.54 4.49 16.70
CA ARG A 230 -3.26 5.93 16.56
C ARG A 230 -3.48 6.42 15.13
N ALA A 231 -2.93 5.74 14.12
CA ALA A 231 -3.07 6.12 12.72
C ALA A 231 -4.55 6.06 12.25
N ASN A 232 -5.27 5.00 12.63
CA ASN A 232 -6.68 4.82 12.27
C ASN A 232 -7.57 5.93 12.86
N ILE A 233 -7.39 6.26 14.14
CA ILE A 233 -8.13 7.36 14.79
C ILE A 233 -7.79 8.70 14.13
N MET A 234 -6.51 8.97 13.90
CA MET A 234 -6.06 10.18 13.22
C MET A 234 -6.69 10.34 11.84
N GLN A 235 -6.69 9.28 11.03
CA GLN A 235 -7.29 9.30 9.71
C GLN A 235 -8.81 9.50 9.77
N ALA A 236 -9.50 8.88 10.74
CA ALA A 236 -10.93 9.08 10.92
C ALA A 236 -11.27 10.54 11.23
N LEU A 237 -10.50 11.19 12.13
CA LEU A 237 -10.69 12.61 12.46
C LEU A 237 -10.40 13.53 11.27
N ILE A 238 -9.37 13.24 10.48
CA ILE A 238 -9.10 14.00 9.24
C ILE A 238 -10.25 13.83 8.24
N SER A 239 -10.76 12.59 8.08
CA SER A 239 -11.87 12.30 7.18
C SER A 239 -13.20 12.93 7.59
N SER A 240 -13.39 13.20 8.89
CA SER A 240 -14.55 13.93 9.41
C SER A 240 -14.38 15.45 9.37
N GLY A 241 -13.28 15.95 8.77
CA GLY A 241 -13.00 17.38 8.62
C GLY A 241 -12.39 18.04 9.85
N GLN A 242 -12.01 17.26 10.87
CA GLN A 242 -11.31 17.78 12.05
C GLN A 242 -9.81 17.92 11.76
N PHE A 243 -9.43 19.03 11.12
CA PHE A 243 -8.03 19.33 10.80
C PHE A 243 -7.21 19.85 12.00
N SER A 244 -7.82 19.97 13.18
CA SER A 244 -7.12 20.33 14.43
C SER A 244 -6.11 19.28 14.90
N VAL A 245 -6.05 18.11 14.24
CA VAL A 245 -4.97 17.14 14.40
C VAL A 245 -3.60 17.71 13.93
N TRP A 246 -3.62 18.71 13.06
CA TRP A 246 -2.44 19.34 12.45
C TRP A 246 -1.84 20.48 13.28
N THR A 247 -1.85 20.37 14.60
CA THR A 247 -1.25 21.41 15.45
C THR A 247 0.27 21.31 15.40
N PHE A 248 0.93 22.35 14.88
CA PHE A 248 2.37 22.51 14.98
C PHE A 248 2.72 22.95 16.40
N SER A 249 3.07 21.97 17.25
CA SER A 249 3.57 22.19 18.61
C SER A 249 4.95 21.54 18.76
N SER A 250 5.71 21.93 19.79
CA SER A 250 6.96 21.24 20.13
C SER A 250 6.73 19.75 20.37
N SER A 251 5.62 19.37 21.01
CA SER A 251 5.26 17.96 21.23
C SER A 251 4.99 17.20 19.93
N THR A 252 4.45 17.88 18.90
CA THR A 252 4.25 17.29 17.57
C THR A 252 5.57 17.09 16.83
N LEU A 253 6.53 18.01 17.00
CA LEU A 253 7.90 17.87 16.48
C LEU A 253 8.60 16.63 17.02
N GLU A 254 8.50 16.39 18.32
CA GLU A 254 9.05 15.16 18.90
C GLU A 254 8.35 13.90 18.39
N ASP A 255 7.04 13.95 18.12
CA ASP A 255 6.32 12.83 17.52
C ASP A 255 6.83 12.50 16.11
N TYR A 256 7.19 13.51 15.31
CA TYR A 256 7.85 13.29 14.01
C TYR A 256 9.20 12.57 14.19
N PHE A 257 10.03 12.99 15.14
CA PHE A 257 11.30 12.32 15.41
C PHE A 257 11.11 10.87 15.89
N ARG A 258 10.13 10.63 16.76
CA ARG A 258 9.75 9.28 17.21
C ARG A 258 9.28 8.41 16.05
N GLU A 259 8.46 8.95 15.14
CA GLU A 259 8.00 8.24 13.94
C GLU A 259 9.15 7.83 13.01
N ILE A 260 10.18 8.67 12.83
CA ILE A 260 11.37 8.31 12.05
C ILE A 260 12.21 7.26 12.79
N LYS A 261 12.47 7.48 14.08
CA LYS A 261 13.32 6.61 14.92
C LYS A 261 12.76 5.19 15.02
N ILE A 262 11.43 5.03 15.04
CA ILE A 262 10.80 3.72 15.23
C ILE A 262 10.79 2.86 13.96
N VAL A 263 10.90 3.44 12.75
CA VAL A 263 10.84 2.69 11.47
C VAL A 263 11.72 1.42 11.45
N PRO A 264 13.04 1.46 11.74
CA PRO A 264 13.87 0.26 11.73
C PRO A 264 13.39 -0.78 12.75
N HIS A 265 12.93 -0.35 13.92
CA HIS A 265 12.45 -1.24 14.97
C HIS A 265 11.14 -1.94 14.59
N ARG A 266 10.28 -1.30 13.79
CA ARG A 266 9.06 -1.96 13.28
C ARG A 266 9.37 -3.10 12.34
N PHE A 267 10.33 -2.91 11.43
CA PHE A 267 10.72 -3.97 10.50
C PHE A 267 11.26 -5.19 11.26
N ILE A 268 12.08 -4.94 12.28
CA ILE A 268 12.58 -6.00 13.17
C ILE A 268 11.43 -6.65 13.96
N ALA A 269 10.47 -5.86 14.46
CA ALA A 269 9.31 -6.37 15.17
C ALA A 269 8.47 -7.33 14.31
N VAL A 270 8.19 -6.98 13.04
CA VAL A 270 7.46 -7.84 12.09
C VAL A 270 8.21 -9.15 11.82
N LEU A 271 9.53 -9.09 11.63
CA LEU A 271 10.35 -10.29 11.44
C LEU A 271 10.40 -11.16 12.70
N ALA A 272 10.51 -10.53 13.86
CA ALA A 272 10.52 -11.22 15.14
C ALA A 272 9.20 -11.96 15.39
N GLU A 273 8.07 -11.29 15.16
CA GLU A 273 6.73 -11.85 15.27
C GLU A 273 6.58 -13.15 14.46
N LYS A 274 6.94 -13.12 13.16
CA LYS A 274 6.84 -14.31 12.30
C LYS A 274 7.85 -15.40 12.63
N TYR A 275 9.05 -15.02 13.09
CA TYR A 275 10.01 -16.00 13.62
C TYR A 275 9.44 -16.73 14.84
N TYR A 276 8.74 -16.02 15.72
CA TYR A 276 8.08 -16.62 16.88
C TYR A 276 6.91 -17.52 16.47
N ASP A 277 6.07 -17.10 15.52
CA ASP A 277 4.99 -17.92 14.99
C ASP A 277 5.53 -19.25 14.40
N PHE A 278 6.64 -19.20 13.65
CA PHE A 278 7.30 -20.39 13.11
C PHE A 278 7.77 -21.33 14.23
N ARG A 279 8.36 -20.76 15.28
CA ARG A 279 8.86 -21.53 16.42
C ARG A 279 7.71 -22.18 17.21
N LEU A 280 6.62 -21.44 17.46
CA LEU A 280 5.43 -21.97 18.12
C LEU A 280 4.87 -23.16 17.35
N LEU A 281 4.72 -23.03 16.03
CA LEU A 281 4.29 -24.12 15.17
C LEU A 281 5.27 -25.30 15.21
N SER A 282 6.58 -25.07 15.27
CA SER A 282 7.57 -26.16 15.39
C SER A 282 7.44 -26.93 16.71
N GLN A 283 6.99 -26.27 17.79
CA GLN A 283 6.79 -26.89 19.11
C GLN A 283 5.51 -27.74 19.20
N GLU A 284 4.56 -27.61 18.27
CA GLU A 284 3.35 -28.45 18.19
C GLU A 284 3.62 -29.89 17.71
N GLY A 285 4.88 -30.25 17.41
CA GLY A 285 5.26 -31.59 16.94
C GLY A 285 4.87 -31.85 15.49
N ILE A 286 4.41 -33.08 15.18
CA ILE A 286 4.14 -33.53 13.79
C ILE A 286 3.07 -32.67 13.10
N LEU A 287 2.01 -32.30 13.84
CA LEU A 287 0.94 -31.43 13.32
C LEU A 287 1.48 -30.06 12.93
N GLY A 288 2.38 -29.51 13.75
CA GLY A 288 3.11 -28.28 13.47
C GLY A 288 3.96 -28.34 12.21
N TRP A 289 4.74 -29.40 12.05
CA TRP A 289 5.53 -29.65 10.84
C TRP A 289 4.68 -29.77 9.58
N PHE A 290 3.50 -30.41 9.67
CA PHE A 290 2.57 -30.47 8.54
C PHE A 290 2.04 -29.08 8.16
N LYS A 291 1.71 -28.23 9.14
CA LYS A 291 1.31 -26.83 8.89
C LYS A 291 2.43 -26.06 8.19
N ILE A 292 3.68 -26.19 8.65
CA ILE A 292 4.86 -25.56 8.02
C ILE A 292 5.04 -26.07 6.58
N ALA A 293 4.98 -27.38 6.36
CA ALA A 293 5.11 -27.98 5.03
C ALA A 293 4.03 -27.50 4.06
N LYS A 294 2.77 -27.40 4.53
CA LYS A 294 1.66 -26.84 3.74
C LYS A 294 1.95 -25.40 3.32
N GLN A 295 2.50 -24.57 4.20
CA GLN A 295 2.84 -23.18 3.88
C GLN A 295 4.03 -23.08 2.91
N LEU A 296 5.04 -23.94 3.04
CA LEU A 296 6.13 -24.05 2.05
C LEU A 296 5.62 -24.49 0.67
N PHE A 297 4.63 -25.39 0.62
CA PHE A 297 4.00 -25.77 -0.63
C PHE A 297 3.24 -24.61 -1.28
N ILE A 298 2.54 -23.80 -0.49
CA ILE A 298 1.88 -22.57 -0.98
C ILE A 298 2.92 -21.62 -1.58
N LEU A 299 4.09 -21.45 -0.94
CA LEU A 299 5.19 -20.63 -1.49
C LEU A 299 5.67 -21.15 -2.84
N LEU A 300 5.91 -22.46 -2.94
CA LEU A 300 6.34 -23.08 -4.18
C LEU A 300 5.31 -22.85 -5.29
N PHE A 301 4.02 -22.99 -4.96
CA PHE A 301 2.94 -22.72 -5.89
C PHE A 301 2.93 -21.25 -6.34
N VAL A 302 3.12 -20.29 -5.42
CA VAL A 302 3.21 -18.85 -5.73
C VAL A 302 4.40 -18.54 -6.65
N LEU A 303 5.53 -19.25 -6.51
CA LEU A 303 6.70 -19.10 -7.40
C LEU A 303 6.46 -19.67 -8.81
N ILE A 304 5.68 -20.75 -8.93
CA ILE A 304 5.35 -21.39 -10.21
C ILE A 304 4.21 -20.65 -10.93
N LEU A 305 3.31 -20.00 -10.20
CA LEU A 305 2.12 -19.33 -10.72
C LEU A 305 2.39 -18.33 -11.88
N PRO A 306 3.43 -17.46 -11.83
CA PRO A 306 3.77 -16.58 -12.94
C PRO A 306 4.09 -17.34 -14.24
N LEU A 307 4.75 -18.50 -14.14
CA LEU A 307 5.11 -19.32 -15.31
C LEU A 307 3.86 -19.93 -15.95
N ILE A 308 2.95 -20.47 -15.12
CA ILE A 308 1.67 -21.02 -15.58
C ILE A 308 0.84 -19.94 -16.28
N LEU A 309 0.66 -18.79 -15.64
CA LEU A 309 -0.14 -17.69 -16.20
C LEU A 309 0.51 -17.07 -17.44
N PHE A 310 1.84 -17.01 -17.51
CA PHE A 310 2.55 -16.61 -18.72
C PHE A 310 2.32 -17.58 -19.89
N GLY A 311 2.33 -18.89 -19.63
CA GLY A 311 1.98 -19.91 -20.61
C GLY A 311 0.55 -19.74 -21.16
N ILE A 312 -0.42 -19.56 -20.26
CA ILE A 312 -1.83 -19.28 -20.60
C ILE A 312 -1.96 -17.99 -21.42
N PHE A 313 -1.28 -16.92 -21.01
CA PHE A 313 -1.24 -15.65 -21.73
C PHE A 313 -0.71 -15.83 -23.16
N LYS A 314 0.44 -16.51 -23.34
CA LYS A 314 1.05 -16.71 -24.66
C LYS A 314 0.10 -17.48 -25.59
N ALA A 315 -0.55 -18.51 -25.07
CA ALA A 315 -1.56 -19.26 -25.81
C ALA A 315 -2.76 -18.37 -26.21
N PHE A 316 -3.26 -17.55 -25.28
CA PHE A 316 -4.39 -16.65 -25.51
C PHE A 316 -4.07 -15.52 -26.50
N SER A 317 -2.91 -14.87 -26.36
CA SER A 317 -2.41 -13.84 -27.29
C SER A 317 -2.24 -14.39 -28.70
N ASN A 318 -1.65 -15.59 -28.85
CA ASN A 318 -1.50 -16.24 -30.15
C ASN A 318 -2.86 -16.58 -30.76
N LYS A 319 -3.81 -17.06 -29.96
CA LYS A 319 -5.18 -17.34 -30.42
C LYS A 319 -5.89 -16.06 -30.87
N LEU A 320 -5.75 -14.95 -30.15
CA LEU A 320 -6.30 -13.66 -30.55
C LEU A 320 -5.69 -13.13 -31.84
N GLU A 321 -4.38 -13.26 -32.03
CA GLU A 321 -3.72 -12.83 -33.27
C GLU A 321 -4.12 -13.73 -34.46
N ASN A 322 -4.31 -15.03 -34.23
CA ASN A 322 -4.86 -15.93 -35.25
C ASN A 322 -6.30 -15.57 -35.62
N VAL A 323 -7.15 -15.28 -34.64
CA VAL A 323 -8.52 -14.78 -34.88
C VAL A 323 -8.48 -13.46 -35.66
N ARG A 324 -7.58 -12.53 -35.29
CA ARG A 324 -7.39 -11.27 -36.04
C ARG A 324 -7.01 -11.53 -37.49
N LYS A 325 -6.08 -12.46 -37.77
CA LYS A 325 -5.68 -12.84 -39.13
C LYS A 325 -6.84 -13.48 -39.90
N GLN A 326 -7.55 -14.42 -39.29
CA GLN A 326 -8.74 -15.08 -39.88
C GLN A 326 -9.85 -14.08 -40.20
N ILE A 327 -10.07 -13.08 -39.34
CA ILE A 327 -11.01 -12.00 -39.61
C ILE A 327 -10.66 -11.26 -40.91
N PHE A 328 -9.37 -11.06 -41.23
CA PHE A 328 -8.98 -10.43 -42.49
C PHE A 328 -9.06 -11.36 -43.71
N THR A 329 -8.78 -12.66 -43.55
CA THR A 329 -8.66 -13.60 -44.67
C THR A 329 -9.93 -14.36 -45.02
N SER A 330 -10.79 -14.70 -44.05
CA SER A 330 -11.86 -15.70 -44.23
C SER A 330 -13.22 -15.29 -43.65
N SER A 331 -13.38 -14.08 -43.14
CA SER A 331 -14.66 -13.63 -42.56
C SER A 331 -15.63 -13.10 -43.62
N GLN A 332 -16.86 -13.62 -43.63
CA GLN A 332 -18.00 -13.09 -44.39
C GLN A 332 -18.62 -11.83 -43.76
N MET A 333 -18.03 -11.27 -42.69
CA MET A 333 -18.51 -10.03 -42.09
C MET A 333 -18.30 -8.81 -43.00
N ASP A 334 -19.21 -7.84 -42.90
CA ASP A 334 -19.06 -6.52 -43.50
C ASP A 334 -17.65 -5.94 -43.26
N PHE A 335 -17.01 -5.44 -44.32
CA PHE A 335 -15.65 -4.89 -44.28
C PHE A 335 -15.41 -3.88 -43.14
N LYS A 336 -16.40 -3.03 -42.86
CA LYS A 336 -16.36 -2.03 -41.78
C LYS A 336 -16.33 -2.68 -40.39
N LYS A 337 -17.18 -3.69 -40.13
CA LYS A 337 -17.23 -4.42 -38.85
C LYS A 337 -15.96 -5.23 -38.64
N ARG A 338 -15.52 -5.93 -39.70
CA ARG A 338 -14.28 -6.72 -39.75
C ARG A 338 -13.06 -5.91 -39.34
N THR A 339 -12.89 -4.74 -39.96
CA THR A 339 -11.77 -3.83 -39.66
C THR A 339 -11.86 -3.28 -38.24
N LYS A 340 -13.07 -2.93 -37.76
CA LYS A 340 -13.27 -2.44 -36.39
C LYS A 340 -12.88 -3.48 -35.34
N VAL A 341 -13.30 -4.73 -35.50
CA VAL A 341 -12.95 -5.83 -34.57
C VAL A 341 -11.46 -6.12 -34.61
N ALA A 342 -10.86 -6.21 -35.79
CA ALA A 342 -9.43 -6.47 -35.92
C ALA A 342 -8.55 -5.35 -35.32
N LEU A 343 -8.96 -4.09 -35.48
CA LEU A 343 -8.33 -2.95 -34.80
C LEU A 343 -8.51 -3.01 -33.29
N TRP A 344 -9.65 -3.49 -32.81
CA TRP A 344 -9.92 -3.64 -31.39
C TRP A 344 -9.04 -4.73 -30.76
N ILE A 345 -8.92 -5.89 -31.40
CA ILE A 345 -8.02 -6.98 -31.00
C ILE A 345 -6.57 -6.49 -30.99
N GLY A 346 -6.11 -5.83 -32.05
CA GLY A 346 -4.75 -5.29 -32.14
C GLY A 346 -4.45 -4.22 -31.09
N ARG A 347 -5.47 -3.46 -30.64
CA ARG A 347 -5.33 -2.49 -29.55
C ARG A 347 -5.33 -3.15 -28.17
N LEU A 348 -6.07 -4.22 -27.96
CA LEU A 348 -6.11 -4.92 -26.67
C LEU A 348 -4.90 -5.79 -26.41
N ASN A 349 -4.35 -6.43 -27.44
CA ASN A 349 -3.30 -7.44 -27.27
C ASN A 349 -2.07 -6.95 -26.45
N PRO A 350 -1.57 -5.71 -26.62
CA PRO A 350 -0.47 -5.18 -25.82
C PRO A 350 -0.75 -5.02 -24.32
N TYR A 351 -2.02 -4.97 -23.90
CA TYR A 351 -2.41 -4.79 -22.49
C TYR A 351 -2.61 -6.13 -21.76
N LEU A 352 -2.87 -7.22 -22.50
CA LEU A 352 -3.10 -8.54 -21.92
C LEU A 352 -1.97 -9.05 -21.02
N PRO A 353 -0.66 -8.96 -21.38
CA PRO A 353 0.38 -9.47 -20.48
C PRO A 353 0.36 -8.76 -19.12
N TRP A 354 0.09 -7.45 -19.10
CA TRP A 354 0.00 -6.67 -17.87
C TRP A 354 -1.27 -7.00 -17.05
N LEU A 355 -2.39 -7.28 -17.72
CA LEU A 355 -3.61 -7.75 -17.06
C LEU A 355 -3.39 -9.11 -16.39
N PHE A 356 -2.78 -10.07 -17.09
CA PHE A 356 -2.44 -11.38 -16.52
C PHE A 356 -1.43 -11.26 -15.38
N ALA A 357 -0.39 -10.43 -15.53
CA ALA A 357 0.56 -10.17 -14.46
C ALA A 357 -0.13 -9.58 -13.22
N TYR A 358 -1.07 -8.64 -13.40
CA TYR A 358 -1.86 -8.07 -12.30
C TYR A 358 -2.70 -9.14 -11.59
N LEU A 359 -3.34 -10.04 -12.35
CA LEU A 359 -4.08 -11.17 -11.80
C LEU A 359 -3.17 -12.13 -11.04
N THR A 360 -1.98 -12.45 -11.57
CA THR A 360 -0.96 -13.25 -10.88
C THR A 360 -0.67 -12.66 -9.51
N VAL A 361 -0.32 -11.38 -9.45
CA VAL A 361 0.02 -10.70 -8.19
C VAL A 361 -1.15 -10.73 -7.21
N ARG A 362 -2.38 -10.52 -7.70
CA ARG A 362 -3.59 -10.57 -6.84
C ARG A 362 -3.84 -11.97 -6.27
N ILE A 363 -3.67 -13.01 -7.08
CA ILE A 363 -3.82 -14.41 -6.63
C ILE A 363 -2.70 -14.74 -5.64
N SER A 364 -1.45 -14.39 -5.95
CA SER A 364 -0.30 -14.57 -5.07
C SER A 364 -0.51 -13.89 -3.71
N TYR A 365 -1.02 -12.66 -3.70
CA TYR A 365 -1.35 -11.95 -2.47
C TYR A 365 -2.37 -12.73 -1.63
N SER A 366 -3.50 -13.12 -2.25
CA SER A 366 -4.55 -13.86 -1.55
C SER A 366 -4.10 -15.22 -1.01
N LEU A 367 -3.09 -15.84 -1.61
CA LEU A 367 -2.53 -17.12 -1.16
C LEU A 367 -1.51 -16.97 -0.03
N LEU A 368 -0.79 -15.84 0.02
CA LEU A 368 0.24 -15.58 1.03
C LEU A 368 -0.32 -14.96 2.32
N VAL A 369 -1.43 -14.22 2.24
CA VAL A 369 -2.11 -13.66 3.42
C VAL A 369 -2.49 -14.78 4.38
N GLY A 370 -2.13 -14.63 5.66
CA GLY A 370 -2.38 -15.64 6.70
C GLY A 370 -1.40 -16.81 6.72
N THR A 371 -0.27 -16.73 5.99
CA THR A 371 0.83 -17.70 6.06
C THR A 371 2.03 -17.11 6.81
N LEU A 372 2.99 -17.95 7.27
CA LEU A 372 4.25 -17.45 7.86
C LEU A 372 5.07 -16.60 6.89
N LEU A 373 4.75 -16.66 5.60
CA LEU A 373 5.43 -15.96 4.51
C LEU A 373 4.72 -14.67 4.11
N GLU A 374 3.74 -14.25 4.91
CA GLU A 374 3.09 -12.96 4.80
C GLU A 374 4.07 -11.78 4.67
N PRO A 375 5.26 -11.72 5.32
CA PRO A 375 6.19 -10.61 5.10
C PRO A 375 6.64 -10.44 3.64
N ILE A 376 6.62 -11.51 2.83
CA ILE A 376 6.92 -11.43 1.39
C ILE A 376 5.84 -10.63 0.65
N THR A 377 4.61 -10.59 1.18
CA THR A 377 3.52 -9.81 0.60
C THR A 377 3.84 -8.33 0.54
N ILE A 378 4.76 -7.82 1.38
CA ILE A 378 5.22 -6.43 1.34
C ILE A 378 5.78 -6.06 -0.04
N LEU A 379 6.34 -7.01 -0.79
CA LEU A 379 6.88 -6.76 -2.14
C LEU A 379 5.80 -6.73 -3.23
N LEU A 380 4.65 -7.35 -3.00
CA LEU A 380 3.61 -7.52 -4.01
C LEU A 380 2.94 -6.20 -4.43
N PRO A 381 2.67 -5.23 -3.53
CA PRO A 381 2.20 -3.91 -3.92
C PRO A 381 3.16 -3.19 -4.87
N TYR A 382 4.48 -3.24 -4.64
CA TYR A 382 5.46 -2.62 -5.54
C TYR A 382 5.46 -3.28 -6.92
N LEU A 383 5.33 -4.61 -6.97
CA LEU A 383 5.17 -5.33 -8.23
C LEU A 383 3.87 -4.93 -8.95
N LYS A 384 2.77 -4.79 -8.22
CA LYS A 384 1.48 -4.29 -8.74
C LYS A 384 1.62 -2.87 -9.30
N ILE A 385 2.27 -1.96 -8.57
CA ILE A 385 2.53 -0.59 -9.02
C ILE A 385 3.35 -0.60 -10.31
N TYR A 386 4.41 -1.43 -10.39
CA TYR A 386 5.22 -1.57 -11.61
C TYR A 386 4.42 -2.10 -12.82
N ILE A 387 3.55 -3.10 -12.62
CA ILE A 387 2.68 -3.64 -13.67
C ILE A 387 1.71 -2.56 -14.18
N LEU A 388 1.09 -1.83 -13.25
CA LEU A 388 0.18 -0.73 -13.58
C LEU A 388 0.92 0.41 -14.30
N TYR A 389 2.16 0.73 -13.88
CA TYR A 389 3.02 1.69 -14.56
C TYR A 389 3.23 1.32 -16.03
N LYS A 390 3.53 0.06 -16.32
CA LYS A 390 3.75 -0.40 -17.70
C LYS A 390 2.48 -0.34 -18.54
N GLY A 391 1.34 -0.79 -17.98
CA GLY A 391 0.04 -0.67 -18.65
C GLY A 391 -0.34 0.79 -18.92
N PHE A 392 -0.14 1.65 -17.91
CA PHE A 392 -0.39 3.08 -18.00
C PHE A 392 0.52 3.76 -19.02
N LEU A 393 1.81 3.40 -19.10
CA LEU A 393 2.73 3.95 -20.10
C LEU A 393 2.26 3.66 -21.53
N ILE A 394 1.80 2.44 -21.82
CA ILE A 394 1.26 2.07 -23.15
C ILE A 394 -0.01 2.88 -23.43
N PHE A 395 -0.92 2.95 -22.46
CA PHE A 395 -2.17 3.70 -22.59
C PHE A 395 -1.94 5.20 -22.79
N PHE A 396 -1.10 5.78 -21.96
CA PHE A 396 -0.85 7.21 -21.90
C PHE A 396 -0.06 7.67 -23.12
N SER A 397 0.98 6.93 -23.55
CA SER A 397 1.69 7.24 -24.81
C SER A 397 0.78 7.14 -26.03
N GLY A 398 -0.09 6.12 -26.09
CA GLY A 398 -1.08 5.97 -27.17
C GLY A 398 -2.13 7.09 -27.17
N THR A 399 -2.54 7.57 -25.99
CA THR A 399 -3.50 8.67 -25.85
C THR A 399 -2.85 10.02 -26.21
N LEU A 400 -1.68 10.30 -25.65
CA LEU A 400 -0.92 11.53 -25.91
C LEU A 400 -0.55 11.64 -27.41
N ALA A 401 -0.20 10.52 -28.06
CA ALA A 401 0.02 10.48 -29.50
C ALA A 401 -1.23 10.85 -30.30
N LYS A 402 -2.41 10.34 -29.91
CA LYS A 402 -3.67 10.71 -30.56
C LYS A 402 -4.02 12.18 -30.36
N VAL A 403 -3.78 12.72 -29.17
CA VAL A 403 -4.05 14.12 -28.83
C VAL A 403 -3.13 15.05 -29.61
N LEU A 404 -1.82 14.84 -29.52
CA LEU A 404 -0.82 15.79 -30.03
C LEU A 404 -0.53 15.61 -31.53
N LEU A 405 -0.79 14.43 -32.11
CA LEU A 405 -0.48 14.13 -33.52
C LEU A 405 -1.72 13.99 -34.40
N TYR A 406 -2.89 14.42 -33.93
CA TYR A 406 -4.21 14.25 -34.59
C TYR A 406 -4.26 14.70 -36.07
N LYS A 407 -3.35 15.59 -36.52
CA LYS A 407 -3.33 16.14 -37.90
C LYS A 407 -1.97 16.15 -38.62
N SER A 408 -0.92 15.59 -38.05
CA SER A 408 0.44 15.69 -38.63
C SER A 408 1.04 14.30 -38.95
N LEU A 409 0.60 13.70 -40.06
CA LEU A 409 1.17 12.43 -40.55
C LEU A 409 2.66 12.58 -40.91
N ASP A 410 3.07 13.74 -41.44
CA ASP A 410 4.47 13.98 -41.86
C ASP A 410 5.44 14.18 -40.69
N ARG A 411 4.94 14.57 -39.50
CA ARG A 411 5.75 14.76 -38.29
C ARG A 411 5.67 13.60 -37.31
N LEU A 412 5.01 12.50 -37.71
CA LEU A 412 4.66 11.41 -36.81
C LEU A 412 5.91 10.72 -36.24
N LYS A 413 6.96 10.48 -37.06
CA LYS A 413 8.16 9.77 -36.60
C LYS A 413 9.02 10.57 -35.61
N SER A 414 9.28 11.86 -35.87
CA SER A 414 10.13 12.68 -35.00
C SER A 414 9.45 13.01 -33.67
N LYS A 415 8.15 13.36 -33.69
CA LYS A 415 7.40 13.68 -32.47
C LYS A 415 7.00 12.45 -31.65
N HIS A 416 6.99 11.24 -32.22
CA HIS A 416 6.64 10.04 -31.45
C HIS A 416 7.62 9.76 -30.30
N LEU A 417 8.91 10.03 -30.51
CA LEU A 417 9.93 9.91 -29.45
C LEU A 417 9.71 10.93 -28.34
N GLU A 418 9.35 12.17 -28.67
CA GLU A 418 9.05 13.22 -27.69
C GLU A 418 7.78 12.91 -26.88
N VAL A 419 6.73 12.42 -27.56
CA VAL A 419 5.50 11.93 -26.93
C VAL A 419 5.80 10.78 -25.98
N LYS A 420 6.58 9.79 -26.42
CA LYS A 420 6.98 8.65 -25.58
C LYS A 420 7.82 9.09 -24.39
N GLY A 421 8.73 10.06 -24.57
CA GLY A 421 9.55 10.61 -23.50
C GLY A 421 8.72 11.38 -22.46
N THR A 422 7.74 12.18 -22.90
CA THR A 422 6.81 12.88 -22.02
C THR A 422 5.92 11.90 -21.26
N ALA A 423 5.38 10.89 -21.97
CA ALA A 423 4.59 9.83 -21.35
C ALA A 423 5.43 9.06 -20.33
N PHE A 424 6.68 8.73 -20.64
CA PHE A 424 7.59 8.07 -19.71
C PHE A 424 7.84 8.92 -18.46
N ARG A 425 8.20 10.20 -18.59
CA ARG A 425 8.47 11.08 -17.44
C ARG A 425 7.26 11.25 -16.52
N LEU A 426 6.08 11.50 -17.09
CA LEU A 426 4.85 11.63 -16.31
C LEU A 426 4.45 10.30 -15.67
N SER A 427 4.55 9.18 -16.39
CA SER A 427 4.29 7.86 -15.81
C SER A 427 5.27 7.52 -14.68
N VAL A 428 6.58 7.77 -14.86
CA VAL A 428 7.57 7.54 -13.80
C VAL A 428 7.26 8.42 -12.60
N LEU A 429 6.94 9.71 -12.81
CA LEU A 429 6.55 10.61 -11.73
C LEU A 429 5.39 10.06 -10.91
N PHE A 430 4.23 9.81 -11.53
CA PHE A 430 3.03 9.34 -10.81
C PHE A 430 3.25 8.00 -10.10
N PHE A 431 3.94 7.05 -10.73
CA PHE A 431 4.12 5.73 -10.15
C PHE A 431 5.28 5.66 -9.14
N SER A 432 6.30 6.52 -9.27
CA SER A 432 7.33 6.68 -8.25
C SER A 432 6.80 7.38 -7.01
N GLU A 433 5.95 8.40 -7.16
CA GLU A 433 5.14 8.97 -6.08
C GLU A 433 4.32 7.89 -5.41
N TRP A 434 3.55 7.11 -6.18
CA TRP A 434 2.68 6.10 -5.59
C TRP A 434 3.49 5.04 -4.83
N ALA A 435 4.61 4.58 -5.40
CA ALA A 435 5.52 3.67 -4.72
C ALA A 435 6.12 4.28 -3.44
N PHE A 436 6.51 5.54 -3.47
CA PHE A 436 7.10 6.23 -2.33
C PHE A 436 6.07 6.50 -1.23
N LEU A 437 4.87 6.96 -1.57
CA LEU A 437 3.77 7.11 -0.63
C LEU A 437 3.39 5.78 0.03
N HIS A 438 3.36 4.71 -0.76
CA HIS A 438 3.10 3.38 -0.22
C HIS A 438 4.23 2.90 0.70
N ALA A 439 5.50 3.18 0.39
CA ALA A 439 6.61 2.88 1.27
C ALA A 439 6.56 3.67 2.59
N VAL A 440 6.13 4.94 2.54
CA VAL A 440 5.93 5.77 3.74
C VAL A 440 4.73 5.28 4.54
N GLU A 441 3.65 4.86 3.88
CA GLU A 441 2.50 4.21 4.50
C GLU A 441 2.90 2.91 5.21
N ASP A 442 3.70 2.04 4.58
CA ASP A 442 4.19 0.82 5.21
C ASP A 442 5.11 1.12 6.41
N ALA A 443 6.02 2.09 6.26
CA ALA A 443 7.04 2.40 7.26
C ALA A 443 6.46 3.15 8.49
N VAL A 444 5.66 4.18 8.24
CA VAL A 444 5.20 5.13 9.27
C VAL A 444 3.70 4.98 9.57
N ARG A 445 2.94 4.24 8.75
CA ARG A 445 1.45 4.27 8.69
C ARG A 445 0.95 5.64 8.23
N GLN A 446 -0.35 5.76 7.98
CA GLN A 446 -0.99 7.02 7.58
C GLN A 446 -1.12 8.01 8.76
N ALA A 447 0.02 8.33 9.38
CA ALA A 447 0.16 9.20 10.54
C ALA A 447 0.68 10.59 10.13
N LEU A 448 1.50 11.24 10.97
CA LEU A 448 1.91 12.62 10.74
C LEU A 448 2.86 12.78 9.54
N ILE A 449 3.92 11.97 9.45
CA ILE A 449 4.91 12.08 8.35
C ILE A 449 4.28 11.84 6.99
N TYR A 450 3.39 10.83 6.89
CA TYR A 450 2.73 10.47 5.65
C TYR A 450 2.07 11.66 4.97
N ASN A 451 1.31 12.45 5.74
CA ASN A 451 0.56 13.55 5.17
C ASN A 451 1.46 14.75 4.78
N ILE A 452 2.54 15.03 5.52
CA ILE A 452 3.53 16.06 5.10
C ILE A 452 4.18 15.66 3.77
N ILE A 453 4.59 14.40 3.68
CA ILE A 453 5.21 13.86 2.47
C ILE A 453 4.23 13.92 1.29
N PHE A 454 2.97 13.57 1.53
CA PHE A 454 1.90 13.67 0.54
C PHE A 454 1.75 15.10 0.00
N ASP A 455 1.66 16.10 0.88
CA ASP A 455 1.54 17.50 0.47
C ASP A 455 2.78 17.95 -0.33
N ALA A 456 3.98 17.61 0.13
CA ALA A 456 5.22 17.94 -0.55
C ALA A 456 5.27 17.35 -1.98
N ILE A 457 4.88 16.08 -2.13
CA ILE A 457 4.84 15.41 -3.44
C ILE A 457 3.75 16.01 -4.33
N PHE A 458 2.59 16.34 -3.77
CA PHE A 458 1.51 16.97 -4.51
C PHE A 458 1.96 18.29 -5.16
N TYR A 459 2.62 19.18 -4.40
CA TYR A 459 3.14 20.43 -4.94
C TYR A 459 4.26 20.21 -5.97
N PHE A 460 5.15 19.24 -5.71
CA PHE A 460 6.21 18.84 -6.64
C PHE A 460 5.64 18.34 -7.99
N ASN A 461 4.56 17.56 -7.95
CA ASN A 461 3.88 17.08 -9.14
C ASN A 461 3.24 18.18 -9.96
N ILE A 462 2.60 19.16 -9.30
CA ILE A 462 2.07 20.34 -9.98
C ILE A 462 3.19 21.06 -10.75
N ALA A 463 4.36 21.22 -10.13
CA ALA A 463 5.50 21.88 -10.77
C ALA A 463 5.99 21.11 -12.01
N ILE A 464 6.09 19.78 -11.96
CA ILE A 464 6.52 18.97 -13.11
C ILE A 464 5.47 18.94 -14.22
N VAL A 465 4.19 18.80 -13.89
CA VAL A 465 3.10 18.86 -14.88
C VAL A 465 3.09 20.23 -15.57
N ALA A 466 3.32 21.31 -14.82
CA ALA A 466 3.44 22.64 -15.40
C ALA A 466 4.66 22.76 -16.33
N TYR A 467 5.80 22.20 -15.93
CA TYR A 467 7.00 22.14 -16.76
C TYR A 467 6.77 21.38 -18.08
N GLU A 468 6.19 20.18 -18.04
CA GLU A 468 5.89 19.41 -19.25
C GLU A 468 4.81 20.09 -20.09
N SER A 469 3.80 20.72 -19.48
CA SER A 469 2.75 21.44 -20.22
C SER A 469 3.34 22.63 -21.01
N ARG A 470 4.26 23.39 -20.40
CA ARG A 470 4.95 24.50 -21.07
C ARG A 470 5.78 24.03 -22.27
N LYS A 471 6.41 22.86 -22.18
CA LYS A 471 7.17 22.26 -23.30
C LYS A 471 6.30 22.03 -24.54
N TRP A 472 5.03 21.68 -24.34
CA TRP A 472 4.07 21.44 -25.42
C TRP A 472 3.23 22.66 -25.81
N LYS A 473 3.63 23.88 -25.41
CA LYS A 473 2.83 25.11 -25.56
C LYS A 473 2.23 25.34 -26.95
N GLU A 474 3.01 25.13 -28.01
CA GLU A 474 2.57 25.37 -29.39
C GLU A 474 1.50 24.37 -29.84
N ASP A 475 1.67 23.10 -29.46
CA ASP A 475 0.72 22.04 -29.82
C ASP A 475 -0.56 22.16 -28.97
N LEU A 476 -0.44 22.51 -27.69
CA LEU A 476 -1.59 22.75 -26.81
C LEU A 476 -2.41 23.97 -27.23
N ARG A 477 -1.76 25.03 -27.71
CA ARG A 477 -2.43 26.20 -28.27
C ARG A 477 -3.26 25.82 -29.50
N LYS A 478 -2.67 25.13 -30.47
CA LYS A 478 -3.36 24.68 -31.68
C LYS A 478 -4.54 23.75 -31.39
N LEU A 479 -4.43 22.91 -30.36
CA LEU A 479 -5.54 22.07 -29.92
C LEU A 479 -6.65 22.88 -29.26
N SER A 480 -6.29 23.87 -28.46
CA SER A 480 -7.27 24.71 -27.75
C SER A 480 -8.13 25.55 -28.69
N GLU A 481 -7.64 25.91 -29.88
CA GLU A 481 -8.42 26.61 -30.93
C GLU A 481 -9.71 25.91 -31.33
N GLN A 482 -9.85 24.60 -31.07
CA GLN A 482 -11.05 23.84 -31.43
C GLN A 482 -12.24 24.08 -30.50
N TRP A 483 -12.00 24.50 -29.26
CA TRP A 483 -13.05 24.63 -28.24
C TRP A 483 -13.02 25.96 -27.50
N LEU A 484 -11.90 26.67 -27.58
CA LEU A 484 -11.66 27.91 -26.85
C LEU A 484 -11.94 29.08 -27.79
N GLY A 485 -12.75 30.05 -27.34
CA GLY A 485 -13.12 31.20 -28.17
C GLY A 485 -11.92 32.11 -28.49
N ALA A 486 -11.95 32.76 -29.66
CA ALA A 486 -10.85 33.62 -30.14
C ALA A 486 -10.41 34.70 -29.14
N LYS A 487 -11.34 35.27 -28.36
CA LYS A 487 -11.04 36.27 -27.31
C LYS A 487 -10.16 35.71 -26.19
N LEU A 488 -10.48 34.53 -25.68
CA LEU A 488 -9.71 33.90 -24.61
C LEU A 488 -8.34 33.41 -25.11
N LEU A 489 -8.28 32.90 -26.34
CA LEU A 489 -7.01 32.57 -26.99
C LEU A 489 -6.11 33.78 -27.17
N TYR A 490 -6.65 34.90 -27.63
CA TYR A 490 -5.91 36.17 -27.73
C TYR A 490 -5.39 36.61 -26.36
N TRP A 491 -6.20 36.52 -25.31
CA TRP A 491 -5.78 36.85 -23.95
C TRP A 491 -4.63 35.96 -23.47
N PHE A 492 -4.71 34.64 -23.67
CA PHE A 492 -3.62 33.72 -23.32
C PHE A 492 -2.33 33.99 -24.10
N ASN A 493 -2.44 34.40 -25.37
CA ASN A 493 -1.27 34.75 -26.20
C ASN A 493 -0.61 36.07 -25.79
N LYS A 494 -1.31 36.95 -25.08
CA LYS A 494 -0.79 38.24 -24.62
C LYS A 494 0.00 38.12 -23.31
N ILE A 495 -0.09 36.97 -22.62
CA ILE A 495 0.63 36.73 -21.37
C ILE A 495 2.10 36.47 -21.71
N SER A 496 2.97 37.43 -21.39
CA SER A 496 4.43 37.35 -21.59
C SER A 496 5.20 36.94 -20.34
N ASN A 497 4.55 36.88 -19.17
CA ASN A 497 5.22 36.54 -17.92
C ASN A 497 5.49 35.02 -17.85
N PRO A 498 6.77 34.60 -17.69
CA PRO A 498 7.14 33.19 -17.71
C PRO A 498 6.47 32.37 -16.60
N LEU A 499 6.17 32.96 -15.43
CA LEU A 499 5.48 32.27 -14.33
C LEU A 499 4.01 32.00 -14.67
N PHE A 500 3.33 32.98 -15.27
CA PHE A 500 1.94 32.80 -15.69
C PHE A 500 1.81 31.80 -16.86
N GLU A 501 2.82 31.70 -17.74
CA GLU A 501 2.83 30.68 -18.80
C GLU A 501 2.69 29.26 -18.23
N TYR A 502 3.42 28.93 -17.16
CA TYR A 502 3.33 27.59 -16.52
C TYR A 502 1.89 27.27 -16.08
N ILE A 503 1.21 28.22 -15.45
CA ILE A 503 -0.16 28.03 -14.97
C ILE A 503 -1.13 27.92 -16.16
N VAL A 504 -1.03 28.84 -17.12
CA VAL A 504 -1.91 28.90 -18.30
C VAL A 504 -1.81 27.61 -19.13
N TYR A 505 -0.60 27.16 -19.46
CA TYR A 505 -0.44 25.96 -20.27
C TYR A 505 -0.84 24.69 -19.52
N THR A 506 -0.73 24.66 -18.19
CA THR A 506 -1.30 23.57 -17.37
C THR A 506 -2.82 23.54 -17.49
N ILE A 507 -3.48 24.70 -17.39
CA ILE A 507 -4.94 24.81 -17.57
C ILE A 507 -5.35 24.39 -18.98
N LEU A 508 -4.60 24.82 -20.01
CA LEU A 508 -4.85 24.40 -21.39
C LEU A 508 -4.62 22.90 -21.59
N PHE A 509 -3.60 22.31 -20.96
CA PHE A 509 -3.35 20.87 -21.00
C PHE A 509 -4.54 20.09 -20.43
N VAL A 510 -4.97 20.43 -19.21
CA VAL A 510 -6.13 19.81 -18.57
C VAL A 510 -7.42 20.06 -19.37
N GLY A 511 -7.63 21.28 -19.86
CA GLY A 511 -8.78 21.65 -20.67
C GLY A 511 -8.86 20.86 -21.97
N ASN A 512 -7.73 20.66 -22.67
CA ASN A 512 -7.67 19.84 -23.88
C ASN A 512 -7.99 18.36 -23.59
N ILE A 513 -7.49 17.79 -22.49
CA ILE A 513 -7.85 16.43 -22.08
C ILE A 513 -9.36 16.32 -21.84
N VAL A 514 -9.93 17.27 -21.09
CA VAL A 514 -11.37 17.30 -20.78
C VAL A 514 -12.20 17.44 -22.06
N PHE A 515 -11.80 18.34 -22.97
CA PHE A 515 -12.47 18.52 -24.26
C PHE A 515 -12.48 17.22 -25.07
N ILE A 516 -11.33 16.56 -25.23
CA ILE A 516 -11.21 15.31 -25.98
C ILE A 516 -12.06 14.20 -25.34
N PHE A 517 -12.05 14.11 -24.01
CA PHE A 517 -12.88 13.15 -23.27
C PHE A 517 -14.37 13.41 -23.48
N ILE A 518 -14.81 14.66 -23.41
CA ILE A 518 -16.20 15.07 -23.67
C ILE A 518 -16.57 14.76 -25.13
N SER A 519 -15.73 15.09 -26.11
CA SER A 519 -15.96 14.77 -27.52
C SER A 519 -16.07 13.26 -27.74
N TRP A 520 -15.24 12.48 -27.06
CA TRP A 520 -15.31 11.02 -27.10
C TRP A 520 -16.60 10.48 -26.51
N ILE A 521 -17.05 11.00 -25.35
CA ILE A 521 -18.35 10.66 -24.74
C ILE A 521 -19.48 11.02 -25.69
N PHE A 522 -19.50 12.22 -26.27
CA PHE A 522 -20.56 12.62 -27.21
C PHE A 522 -20.57 11.73 -28.46
N HIS A 523 -19.40 11.40 -29.00
CA HIS A 523 -19.30 10.47 -30.11
C HIS A 523 -19.78 9.06 -29.74
N TRP A 524 -19.50 8.59 -28.53
CA TRP A 524 -20.01 7.31 -28.05
C TRP A 524 -21.53 7.37 -27.85
N PHE A 525 -22.03 8.43 -27.23
CA PHE A 525 -23.45 8.66 -26.98
C PHE A 525 -24.27 8.78 -28.28
N SER A 526 -23.70 9.36 -29.35
CA SER A 526 -24.37 9.46 -30.66
C SER A 526 -24.62 8.11 -31.33
N HIS A 527 -23.98 7.04 -30.87
CA HIS A 527 -24.27 5.68 -31.35
C HIS A 527 -25.51 5.07 -30.70
N PHE A 528 -25.96 5.58 -29.54
CA PHE A 528 -27.17 5.14 -28.86
C PHE A 528 -28.40 5.86 -29.41
N GLU A 529 -29.56 5.19 -29.40
CA GLU A 529 -30.82 5.76 -29.88
C GLU A 529 -31.24 7.01 -29.11
N ILE A 530 -31.06 7.00 -27.79
CA ILE A 530 -31.29 8.15 -26.91
C ILE A 530 -30.44 9.36 -27.34
N GLY A 531 -29.17 9.13 -27.68
CA GLY A 531 -28.28 10.19 -28.17
C GLY A 531 -28.69 10.73 -29.53
N LYS A 532 -29.18 9.86 -30.42
CA LYS A 532 -29.75 10.29 -31.71
C LYS A 532 -31.00 11.15 -31.50
N GLN A 533 -31.93 10.73 -30.64
CA GLN A 533 -33.13 11.48 -30.30
C GLN A 533 -32.78 12.86 -29.74
N ILE A 534 -31.93 12.93 -28.71
CA ILE A 534 -31.48 14.20 -28.12
C ILE A 534 -30.78 15.07 -29.17
N SER A 535 -29.93 14.50 -30.02
CA SER A 535 -29.25 15.27 -31.06
C SER A 535 -30.21 15.82 -32.12
N SER A 536 -31.22 15.03 -32.51
CA SER A 536 -32.25 15.44 -33.47
C SER A 536 -33.14 16.53 -32.89
N GLU A 537 -33.41 16.49 -31.59
CA GLU A 537 -34.25 17.45 -30.91
C GLU A 537 -33.51 18.78 -30.68
N ILE A 538 -32.21 18.73 -30.33
CA ILE A 538 -31.35 19.91 -30.28
C ILE A 538 -31.19 20.51 -31.69
N PHE A 539 -31.05 19.69 -32.72
CA PHE A 539 -30.94 20.17 -34.10
C PHE A 539 -32.26 20.77 -34.59
N LYS A 540 -33.39 20.15 -34.28
CA LYS A 540 -34.74 20.66 -34.54
C LYS A 540 -34.94 22.01 -33.86
N ARG A 541 -34.62 22.13 -32.56
CA ARG A 541 -34.67 23.42 -31.85
C ARG A 541 -33.75 24.48 -32.46
N ARG A 542 -32.53 24.12 -32.87
CA ARG A 542 -31.63 25.07 -33.55
C ARG A 542 -32.14 25.51 -34.92
N LEU A 543 -32.83 24.63 -35.64
CA LEU A 543 -33.49 24.99 -36.90
C LEU A 543 -34.71 25.87 -36.66
N GLU A 544 -35.48 25.59 -35.62
CA GLU A 544 -36.61 26.41 -35.17
C GLU A 544 -36.13 27.80 -34.73
N ASP A 545 -35.12 27.89 -33.86
CA ASP A 545 -34.49 29.15 -33.44
C ASP A 545 -33.90 29.93 -34.63
N ALA A 546 -33.30 29.24 -35.61
CA ALA A 546 -32.75 29.87 -36.80
C ALA A 546 -33.85 30.34 -37.79
N ASN A 547 -35.02 29.70 -37.77
CA ASN A 547 -36.18 30.11 -38.55
C ASN A 547 -36.95 31.24 -37.87
N GLU A 548 -37.15 31.20 -36.55
CA GLU A 548 -37.74 32.31 -35.77
C GLU A 548 -36.88 33.58 -35.89
N ASN A 549 -35.54 33.46 -35.85
CA ASN A 549 -34.66 34.59 -36.10
C ASN A 549 -34.67 35.09 -37.57
N LYS A 550 -35.17 34.29 -38.52
CA LYS A 550 -35.41 34.74 -39.91
C LYS A 550 -36.78 35.38 -40.10
N GLU A 551 -37.79 35.00 -39.33
CA GLU A 551 -39.13 35.60 -39.40
C GLU A 551 -39.18 37.06 -38.91
N ILE A 552 -38.17 37.54 -38.17
CA ILE A 552 -38.04 38.96 -37.79
C ILE A 552 -37.42 39.83 -38.91
N SER A 553 -36.93 39.22 -40.01
CA SER A 553 -36.57 39.94 -41.22
C SER A 553 -37.72 39.91 -42.24
N THR A 554 -38.88 40.44 -41.86
CA THR A 554 -39.83 41.03 -42.82
C THR A 554 -39.26 42.34 -43.39
N LYS A 555 -38.00 42.32 -43.88
CA LYS A 555 -37.62 43.24 -44.93
C LYS A 555 -38.44 42.82 -46.14
N VAL A 556 -39.51 43.55 -46.38
CA VAL A 556 -40.18 43.61 -47.68
C VAL A 556 -39.09 43.55 -48.73
N LEU A 557 -39.06 42.45 -49.50
CA LEU A 557 -38.12 42.31 -50.61
C LEU A 557 -38.26 43.58 -51.46
N ASP A 558 -37.15 44.30 -51.62
CA ASP A 558 -37.08 45.51 -52.42
C ASP A 558 -37.69 45.22 -53.79
N ASP A 559 -38.58 46.09 -54.27
CA ASP A 559 -39.34 45.83 -55.49
C ASP A 559 -38.42 45.75 -56.72
N SER A 560 -37.23 46.35 -56.63
CA SER A 560 -36.13 46.17 -57.59
C SER A 560 -35.70 44.70 -57.75
N TYR A 561 -35.70 43.92 -56.66
CA TYR A 561 -35.33 42.50 -56.67
C TYR A 561 -36.48 41.63 -57.19
N LYS A 562 -37.75 41.99 -56.92
CA LYS A 562 -38.90 41.27 -57.50
C LYS A 562 -38.99 41.45 -59.01
N GLN A 563 -38.62 42.63 -59.53
CA GLN A 563 -38.60 42.89 -60.97
C GLN A 563 -37.59 42.00 -61.72
N LEU A 564 -36.46 41.65 -61.10
CA LEU A 564 -35.48 40.71 -61.69
C LEU A 564 -36.04 39.30 -61.95
N PHE A 565 -37.14 38.91 -61.30
CA PHE A 565 -37.79 37.60 -61.49
C PHE A 565 -39.10 37.67 -62.29
N LEU A 566 -39.68 38.86 -62.45
CA LEU A 566 -40.88 39.08 -63.26
C LEU A 566 -40.54 39.24 -64.75
N GLU A 567 -39.32 39.65 -65.10
CA GLU A 567 -38.80 39.60 -66.48
C GLU A 567 -38.27 38.21 -66.86
N SER A 568 -39.13 37.19 -66.85
CA SER A 568 -38.82 35.86 -67.41
C SER A 568 -39.33 35.65 -68.84
N LYS A 569 -39.75 36.72 -69.54
CA LYS A 569 -39.98 36.68 -70.98
C LYS A 569 -38.76 37.25 -71.71
N ALA A 570 -37.95 36.34 -72.26
CA ALA A 570 -36.72 36.55 -73.03
C ALA A 570 -35.40 36.63 -72.23
N ILE A 571 -35.12 35.65 -71.37
CA ILE A 571 -33.73 35.37 -70.98
C ILE A 571 -33.03 34.72 -72.19
N SER A 572 -32.12 35.47 -72.81
CA SER A 572 -31.27 34.97 -73.90
C SER A 572 -30.48 33.72 -73.47
N SER A 573 -30.29 32.80 -74.41
CA SER A 573 -29.61 31.51 -74.20
C SER A 573 -28.15 31.63 -73.73
N SER A 574 -27.58 32.84 -73.73
CA SER A 574 -26.21 33.12 -73.26
C SER A 574 -26.09 33.28 -71.74
N ILE A 575 -27.20 33.44 -71.00
CA ILE A 575 -27.20 33.59 -69.52
C ILE A 575 -27.60 32.28 -68.82
N ARG A 576 -28.04 31.27 -69.57
CA ARG A 576 -28.16 29.91 -69.02
C ARG A 576 -26.75 29.40 -68.74
N VAL A 577 -26.43 29.22 -67.46
CA VAL A 577 -25.36 28.32 -67.04
C VAL A 577 -25.76 26.94 -67.57
N SER A 578 -25.24 26.56 -68.74
CA SER A 578 -25.25 25.18 -69.15
C SER A 578 -24.46 24.44 -68.07
N LEU A 579 -25.15 23.63 -67.26
CA LEU A 579 -24.49 22.53 -66.56
C LEU A 579 -23.62 21.86 -67.61
N SER A 580 -22.30 22.03 -67.49
CA SER A 580 -21.34 21.37 -68.37
C SER A 580 -21.80 19.93 -68.44
N ARG A 581 -22.09 19.40 -69.63
CA ARG A 581 -22.63 18.03 -69.83
C ARG A 581 -21.74 16.92 -69.23
N SER A 582 -20.60 17.29 -68.65
CA SER A 582 -19.59 16.47 -67.99
C SER A 582 -20.14 15.50 -66.92
N PRO A 583 -20.95 15.88 -65.91
CA PRO A 583 -21.36 14.93 -64.86
C PRO A 583 -22.37 13.89 -65.37
N PHE A 584 -23.32 14.31 -66.20
CA PHE A 584 -24.34 13.42 -66.75
C PHE A 584 -23.75 12.39 -67.71
N GLN A 585 -22.86 12.81 -68.63
CA GLN A 585 -22.15 11.88 -69.50
C GLN A 585 -21.24 10.93 -68.72
N LYS A 586 -20.63 11.38 -67.61
CA LYS A 586 -19.87 10.50 -66.72
C LYS A 586 -20.77 9.43 -66.07
N CYS A 587 -21.92 9.83 -65.54
CA CYS A 587 -22.87 8.88 -64.97
C CYS A 587 -23.39 7.89 -66.03
N VAL A 588 -23.73 8.35 -67.23
CA VAL A 588 -24.14 7.48 -68.34
C VAL A 588 -23.02 6.51 -68.72
N SER A 589 -21.78 6.98 -68.87
CA SER A 589 -20.64 6.10 -69.20
C SER A 589 -20.32 5.07 -68.10
N ILE A 590 -20.60 5.39 -66.84
CA ILE A 590 -20.43 4.46 -65.72
C ILE A 590 -21.54 3.41 -65.75
N VAL A 591 -22.78 3.81 -66.03
CA VAL A 591 -23.93 2.90 -66.13
C VAL A 591 -23.80 1.98 -67.35
N GLU A 592 -23.45 2.53 -68.51
CA GLU A 592 -23.17 1.73 -69.73
C GLU A 592 -21.92 0.84 -69.58
N GLY A 593 -20.98 1.23 -68.71
CA GLY A 593 -19.84 0.39 -68.34
C GLY A 593 -20.29 -0.80 -67.49
N TRP A 594 -21.19 -0.59 -66.53
CA TRP A 594 -21.75 -1.67 -65.71
C TRP A 594 -22.64 -2.63 -66.51
N GLU A 595 -23.34 -2.12 -67.52
CA GLU A 595 -24.16 -2.93 -68.43
C GLU A 595 -23.32 -3.77 -69.42
N ARG A 596 -22.05 -3.40 -69.66
CA ARG A 596 -21.10 -4.19 -70.46
C ARG A 596 -20.31 -5.22 -69.66
N ASP A 597 -20.19 -5.03 -68.35
CA ASP A 597 -19.48 -5.92 -67.44
C ASP A 597 -20.42 -6.98 -66.79
N HIS A 598 -21.71 -6.96 -67.14
CA HIS A 598 -22.71 -7.98 -66.86
C HIS A 598 -23.21 -8.61 -68.16
#